data_AF-A0AAX3KAN5-F1
#
_entry.id   AF-A0AAX3KAN5-F1
#
_cell.length_a   1.000
_cell.length_b   1.000
_cell.length_c   1.000
_cell.angle_alpha   90.00
_cell.angle_beta   90.00
_cell.angle_gamma   90.00
#
_symmetry.space_group_name_H-M   'P 1'
#
loop_
_entity.id
_entity.type
_entity.pdbx_description
1 polymer ?
#
loop_
_entity_poly.entity_id
_entity_poly.type
_entity_poly.pdbx_seq_one_letter_code
_entity_poly.pdbx_strand_id
1 'polypeptide(L)'
;MIQSDLDLFGPQPQRLASETVLLPGFALGEVEPLLDALRPVLRAAPFRHMHTPGGLRMAVALSNCGTLGWVSDAQGYRYSRSDPLTGQPWPALPPILLTLANRAAAMAGFDGFTPDACLINHYLPGTRLSLHQDRDEHDFGQPIVSLSLGLPAVFLFGGLQRADKTQRIALSHGDVLVWGGEDRLRFHGVLPIKPGVHPRMGERRINLTLRKAGG
;
A
#
# COMPACT_ATOMS: atom_id res chain seq x y z
N MET A 1 -22.41 -27.86 -20.35
CA MET A 1 -23.25 -27.24 -19.31
C MET A 1 -22.55 -25.94 -18.93
N ILE A 2 -23.04 -24.83 -19.47
CA ILE A 2 -22.45 -23.50 -19.29
C ILE A 2 -23.10 -22.94 -18.02
N GLN A 3 -22.36 -22.89 -16.91
CA GLN A 3 -22.73 -22.03 -15.79
C GLN A 3 -22.03 -20.69 -16.01
N SER A 4 -22.74 -19.80 -16.70
CA SER A 4 -22.48 -18.38 -16.67
C SER A 4 -23.08 -17.83 -15.38
N ASP A 5 -22.32 -17.87 -14.29
CA ASP A 5 -22.61 -17.01 -13.15
C ASP A 5 -22.22 -15.59 -13.58
N LEU A 6 -23.18 -14.92 -14.22
CA LEU A 6 -23.18 -13.47 -14.37
C LEU A 6 -23.29 -12.90 -12.96
N ASP A 7 -22.13 -12.52 -12.41
CA ASP A 7 -22.00 -11.82 -11.14
C ASP A 7 -22.67 -10.45 -11.28
N LEU A 8 -23.99 -10.41 -11.05
CA LEU A 8 -24.89 -9.26 -11.21
C LEU A 8 -24.59 -8.13 -10.22
N PHE A 9 -23.73 -8.39 -9.25
CA PHE A 9 -23.22 -7.43 -8.29
C PHE A 9 -21.70 -7.51 -8.42
N GLY A 10 -21.02 -6.38 -8.65
CA GLY A 10 -19.55 -6.36 -8.70
C GLY A 10 -18.91 -7.01 -7.46
N PRO A 11 -17.59 -7.28 -7.50
CA PRO A 11 -16.90 -8.01 -6.45
C PRO A 11 -17.22 -7.44 -5.05
N GLN A 12 -17.77 -8.30 -4.20
CA GLN A 12 -18.18 -7.91 -2.84
C GLN A 12 -16.96 -7.76 -1.91
N PRO A 13 -17.04 -6.86 -0.90
CA PRO A 13 -16.05 -6.80 0.18
C PRO A 13 -15.86 -8.16 0.86
N GLN A 14 -14.61 -8.53 1.09
CA GLN A 14 -14.24 -9.80 1.73
C GLN A 14 -13.58 -9.53 3.08
N ARG A 15 -14.23 -9.93 4.17
CA ARG A 15 -13.63 -9.87 5.51
C ARG A 15 -12.65 -11.02 5.67
N LEU A 16 -11.37 -10.70 5.85
CA LEU A 16 -10.26 -11.66 5.92
C LEU A 16 -9.79 -11.94 7.35
N ALA A 17 -10.07 -11.01 8.27
CA ALA A 17 -9.90 -11.14 9.71
C ALA A 17 -10.88 -10.18 10.41
N SER A 18 -10.79 -10.01 11.73
CA SER A 18 -11.75 -9.22 12.50
C SER A 18 -11.97 -7.82 11.93
N GLU A 19 -10.86 -7.13 11.62
CA GLU A 19 -10.82 -5.74 11.19
C GLU A 19 -9.94 -5.56 9.94
N THR A 20 -9.91 -6.60 9.11
CA THR A 20 -9.22 -6.63 7.81
C THR A 20 -10.18 -6.98 6.70
N VAL A 21 -10.30 -6.09 5.71
CA VAL A 21 -11.22 -6.22 4.58
C VAL A 21 -10.46 -6.03 3.26
N LEU A 22 -10.65 -6.97 2.34
CA LEU A 22 -10.25 -6.84 0.94
C LEU A 22 -11.45 -6.33 0.12
N LEU A 23 -11.22 -5.31 -0.69
CA LEU A 23 -12.15 -4.75 -1.66
C LEU A 23 -11.62 -5.08 -3.07
N PRO A 24 -12.05 -6.21 -3.67
CA PRO A 24 -11.49 -6.63 -4.95
C PRO A 24 -11.90 -5.67 -6.07
N GLY A 25 -10.96 -5.29 -6.92
CA GLY A 25 -11.21 -4.40 -8.06
C GLY A 25 -11.72 -2.99 -7.71
N PHE A 26 -11.68 -2.58 -6.43
CA PHE A 26 -12.30 -1.34 -5.94
C PHE A 26 -11.85 -0.08 -6.70
N ALA A 27 -10.58 -0.04 -7.09
CA ALA A 27 -9.99 1.10 -7.78
C ALA A 27 -10.06 1.02 -9.32
N LEU A 28 -10.61 -0.06 -9.90
CA LEU A 28 -10.55 -0.31 -11.35
C LEU A 28 -11.16 0.83 -12.18
N GLY A 29 -12.29 1.39 -11.72
CA GLY A 29 -12.96 2.51 -12.39
C GLY A 29 -12.17 3.84 -12.36
N GLU A 30 -11.12 3.92 -11.55
CA GLU A 30 -10.36 5.15 -11.30
C GLU A 30 -8.87 5.01 -11.63
N VAL A 31 -8.44 3.87 -12.21
CA VAL A 31 -7.02 3.58 -12.49
C VAL A 31 -6.36 4.67 -13.32
N GLU A 32 -6.95 5.08 -14.44
CA GLU A 32 -6.31 6.06 -15.33
C GLU A 32 -6.15 7.44 -14.64
N PRO A 33 -7.20 8.03 -14.03
CA PRO A 33 -7.04 9.22 -13.19
C PRO A 33 -6.02 9.08 -12.06
N LEU A 34 -5.95 7.92 -11.40
CA LEU A 34 -4.94 7.63 -10.36
C LEU A 34 -3.52 7.68 -10.92
N LEU A 35 -3.30 7.04 -12.09
CA LEU A 35 -2.00 7.06 -12.77
C LEU A 35 -1.63 8.46 -13.24
N ASP A 36 -2.58 9.22 -13.78
CA ASP A 36 -2.39 10.61 -14.19
C ASP A 36 -1.94 11.48 -13.00
N ALA A 37 -2.59 11.31 -11.85
CA ALA A 37 -2.27 12.01 -10.62
C ALA A 37 -0.91 11.60 -10.00
N LEU A 38 -0.50 10.33 -10.17
CA LEU A 38 0.79 9.83 -9.69
C LEU A 38 1.98 10.29 -10.54
N ARG A 39 1.81 10.57 -11.83
CA ARG A 39 2.91 11.00 -12.70
C ARG A 39 3.64 12.25 -12.21
N PRO A 40 2.99 13.38 -11.86
CA PRO A 40 3.69 14.54 -11.34
C PRO A 40 4.35 14.26 -9.98
N VAL A 41 3.72 13.45 -9.12
CA VAL A 41 4.32 13.01 -7.84
C VAL A 41 5.64 12.29 -8.09
N LEU A 42 5.65 11.29 -8.96
CA LEU A 42 6.84 10.48 -9.24
C LEU A 42 7.91 11.21 -10.06
N ARG A 43 7.55 12.29 -10.77
CA ARG A 43 8.53 13.20 -11.37
C ARG A 43 9.23 14.06 -10.33
N ALA A 44 8.49 14.57 -9.34
CA ALA A 44 9.02 15.43 -8.29
C ALA A 44 9.78 14.64 -7.20
N ALA A 45 9.30 13.44 -6.85
CA ALA A 45 9.94 12.51 -5.94
C ALA A 45 10.09 11.14 -6.63
N PRO A 46 11.17 10.92 -7.40
CA PRO A 46 11.40 9.65 -8.09
C PRO A 46 11.59 8.46 -7.13
N PHE A 47 11.32 7.26 -7.65
CA PHE A 47 11.59 6.03 -6.93
C PHE A 47 13.08 5.88 -6.61
N ARG A 48 13.38 5.43 -5.40
CA ARG A 48 14.75 5.13 -4.96
C ARG A 48 14.79 3.96 -3.98
N HIS A 49 15.92 3.29 -3.93
CA HIS A 49 16.15 2.26 -2.91
C HIS A 49 16.69 2.92 -1.66
N MET A 50 15.93 2.85 -0.57
CA MET A 50 16.42 3.32 0.74
C MET A 50 17.34 2.28 1.38
N HIS A 51 18.05 2.69 2.42
CA HIS A 51 18.87 1.80 3.23
C HIS A 51 18.17 1.56 4.57
N THR A 52 18.15 0.30 5.01
CA THR A 52 17.76 -0.04 6.39
C THR A 52 18.75 0.57 7.39
N PRO A 53 18.39 0.69 8.68
CA PRO A 53 19.30 1.19 9.71
C PRO A 53 20.59 0.37 9.83
N GLY A 54 20.54 -0.92 9.48
CA GLY A 54 21.72 -1.80 9.39
C GLY A 54 22.55 -1.62 8.11
N GLY A 55 22.27 -0.62 7.28
CA GLY A 55 23.01 -0.32 6.05
C GLY A 55 22.63 -1.19 4.84
N LEU A 56 21.73 -2.16 4.98
CA LEU A 56 21.28 -2.98 3.86
C LEU A 56 20.39 -2.17 2.91
N ARG A 57 20.67 -2.21 1.62
CA ARG A 57 19.82 -1.62 0.58
C ARG A 57 18.50 -2.38 0.47
N MET A 58 17.38 -1.67 0.52
CA MET A 58 16.05 -2.25 0.33
C MET A 58 15.84 -2.68 -1.13
N ALA A 59 15.32 -3.88 -1.33
CA ALA A 59 15.01 -4.39 -2.68
C ALA A 59 13.86 -3.63 -3.35
N VAL A 60 12.86 -3.23 -2.57
CA VAL A 60 11.74 -2.39 -3.04
C VAL A 60 12.24 -0.97 -3.26
N ALA A 61 11.87 -0.37 -4.39
CA ALA A 61 12.10 1.05 -4.62
C ALA A 61 10.90 1.85 -4.09
N LEU A 62 11.16 2.97 -3.41
CA LEU A 62 10.18 3.72 -2.64
C LEU A 62 10.10 5.17 -3.13
N SER A 63 8.92 5.76 -3.03
CA SER A 63 8.66 7.20 -3.09
C SER A 63 7.53 7.53 -2.10
N ASN A 64 7.23 8.81 -1.89
CA ASN A 64 6.14 9.24 -1.02
C ASN A 64 5.39 10.45 -1.61
N CYS A 65 4.15 10.63 -1.16
CA CYS A 65 3.43 11.91 -1.23
C CYS A 65 2.57 12.10 0.02
N GLY A 66 2.20 13.36 0.29
CA GLY A 66 1.51 13.77 1.50
C GLY A 66 2.28 14.79 2.31
N THR A 67 1.74 15.13 3.47
CA THR A 67 2.42 16.01 4.44
C THR A 67 3.63 15.32 5.05
N LEU A 68 3.58 13.99 5.13
CA LEU A 68 4.63 13.13 5.64
C LEU A 68 4.94 12.02 4.64
N GLY A 69 6.21 11.62 4.60
CA GLY A 69 6.68 10.46 3.86
C GLY A 69 7.55 9.59 4.75
N TRP A 70 7.40 8.28 4.63
CA TRP A 70 8.20 7.32 5.37
C TRP A 70 9.62 7.28 4.79
N VAL A 71 10.62 7.32 5.67
CA VAL A 71 12.03 7.29 5.31
C VAL A 71 12.78 6.27 6.16
N SER A 72 13.81 5.69 5.57
CA SER A 72 14.74 4.78 6.21
C SER A 72 16.17 5.16 5.85
N ASP A 73 16.99 5.30 6.88
CA ASP A 73 18.43 5.54 6.80
C ASP A 73 19.10 5.02 8.09
N ALA A 74 20.38 5.36 8.29
CA ALA A 74 21.13 4.98 9.48
C ALA A 74 20.56 5.55 10.80
N GLN A 75 19.67 6.54 10.74
CA GLN A 75 19.02 7.12 11.92
C GLN A 75 17.74 6.37 12.32
N GLY A 76 17.28 5.39 11.53
CA GLY A 76 16.09 4.62 11.82
C GLY A 76 14.98 4.80 10.79
N TYR A 77 13.82 4.22 11.10
CA TYR A 77 12.57 4.40 10.37
C TYR A 77 11.78 5.56 10.98
N ARG A 78 11.26 6.45 10.15
CA ARG A 78 10.45 7.59 10.61
C ARG A 78 9.62 8.20 9.51
N TYR A 79 8.65 9.01 9.90
CA TYR A 79 7.99 9.95 8.99
C TYR A 79 8.73 11.30 8.99
N SER A 80 8.92 11.86 7.79
CA SER A 80 9.56 13.15 7.56
C SER A 80 8.68 14.04 6.69
N ARG A 81 8.70 15.35 6.94
CA ARG A 81 8.03 16.34 6.07
C ARG A 81 8.78 16.56 4.74
N SER A 82 10.09 16.32 4.74
CA SER A 82 10.96 16.56 3.59
C SER A 82 11.53 15.26 3.02
N ASP A 83 11.71 15.23 1.70
CA ASP A 83 12.45 14.19 1.00
C ASP A 83 13.95 14.32 1.31
N PRO A 84 14.58 13.31 1.93
CA PRO A 84 16.00 13.37 2.26
C PRO A 84 16.92 13.45 1.03
N LEU A 85 16.43 13.08 -0.16
CA LEU A 85 17.22 13.19 -1.39
C LEU A 85 17.29 14.64 -1.93
N THR A 86 16.19 15.39 -1.83
CA THR A 86 16.07 16.72 -2.44
C THR A 86 16.10 17.86 -1.42
N GLY A 87 15.87 17.56 -0.14
CA GLY A 87 15.67 18.54 0.92
C GLY A 87 14.31 19.28 0.86
N GLN A 88 13.52 19.04 -0.19
CA GLN A 88 12.23 19.68 -0.40
C GLN A 88 11.09 18.93 0.30
N PRO A 89 9.94 19.57 0.57
CA PRO A 89 8.74 18.86 1.00
C PRO A 89 8.34 17.74 0.03
N TRP A 90 7.71 16.69 0.54
CA TRP A 90 7.09 15.68 -0.30
C TRP A 90 6.02 16.32 -1.22
N PRO A 91 5.81 15.79 -2.43
CA PRO A 91 4.67 16.19 -3.26
C PRO A 91 3.37 16.01 -2.49
N ALA A 92 2.42 16.92 -2.66
CA ALA A 92 1.13 16.84 -1.99
C ALA A 92 0.40 15.53 -2.31
N LEU A 93 -0.37 15.01 -1.34
CA LEU A 93 -1.22 13.83 -1.55
C LEU A 93 -2.29 14.17 -2.61
N PRO A 94 -2.36 13.44 -3.73
CA PRO A 94 -3.39 13.70 -4.73
C PRO A 94 -4.82 13.56 -4.18
N PRO A 95 -5.74 14.49 -4.46
CA PRO A 95 -7.12 14.45 -3.95
C PRO A 95 -7.88 13.16 -4.28
N ILE A 96 -7.60 12.55 -5.44
CA ILE A 96 -8.21 11.28 -5.83
C ILE A 96 -7.78 10.12 -4.93
N LEU A 97 -6.52 10.10 -4.48
CA LEU A 97 -6.02 9.10 -3.54
C LEU A 97 -6.62 9.29 -2.14
N LEU A 98 -6.75 10.54 -1.71
CA LEU A 98 -7.44 10.88 -0.45
C LEU A 98 -8.89 10.38 -0.47
N THR A 99 -9.63 10.69 -1.54
CA THR A 99 -11.04 10.31 -1.69
C THR A 99 -11.22 8.80 -1.77
N LEU A 100 -10.35 8.11 -2.52
CA LEU A 100 -10.38 6.65 -2.63
C LEU A 100 -10.08 5.98 -1.29
N ALA A 101 -9.06 6.47 -0.56
CA ALA A 101 -8.70 5.91 0.72
C ALA A 101 -9.78 6.11 1.78
N ASN A 102 -10.41 7.29 1.81
CA ASN A 102 -11.53 7.56 2.71
C ASN A 102 -12.71 6.60 2.44
N ARG A 103 -13.11 6.42 1.18
CA ARG A 103 -14.20 5.49 0.83
C ARG A 103 -13.86 4.03 1.14
N ALA A 104 -12.64 3.60 0.82
CA ALA A 104 -12.20 2.23 1.12
C ALA A 104 -12.18 1.96 2.63
N ALA A 105 -11.70 2.92 3.42
CA ALA A 105 -11.69 2.83 4.88
C ALA A 105 -13.10 2.77 5.45
N ALA A 106 -14.02 3.62 4.98
CA ALA A 106 -15.43 3.59 5.39
C ALA A 106 -16.08 2.23 5.08
N MET A 107 -15.84 1.65 3.91
CA MET A 107 -16.32 0.30 3.57
C MET A 107 -15.78 -0.81 4.48
N ALA A 108 -14.61 -0.58 5.09
CA ALA A 108 -14.00 -1.49 6.05
C ALA A 108 -14.40 -1.20 7.52
N GLY A 109 -15.24 -0.19 7.77
CA GLY A 109 -15.70 0.21 9.11
C GLY A 109 -14.85 1.29 9.79
N PHE A 110 -13.97 1.96 9.05
CA PHE A 110 -13.10 3.03 9.55
C PHE A 110 -13.52 4.40 8.98
N ASP A 111 -14.68 4.89 9.43
CA ASP A 111 -15.20 6.18 9.02
C ASP A 111 -14.28 7.33 9.43
N GLY A 112 -14.24 8.39 8.60
CA GLY A 112 -13.45 9.59 8.89
C GLY A 112 -11.94 9.45 8.67
N PHE A 113 -11.45 8.30 8.19
CA PHE A 113 -10.03 8.13 7.87
C PHE A 113 -9.56 9.18 6.85
N THR A 114 -8.54 9.94 7.26
CA THR A 114 -7.95 11.04 6.47
C THR A 114 -6.43 10.88 6.47
N PRO A 115 -5.86 10.17 5.49
CA PRO A 115 -4.41 9.95 5.42
C PRO A 115 -3.65 11.25 5.18
N ASP A 116 -2.50 11.40 5.84
CA ASP A 116 -1.54 12.50 5.62
C ASP A 116 -0.22 12.01 5.00
N ALA A 117 -0.07 10.70 4.82
CA ALA A 117 1.06 10.05 4.19
C ALA A 117 0.62 8.95 3.21
N CYS A 118 1.31 8.84 2.08
CA CYS A 118 1.20 7.74 1.14
C CYS A 118 2.59 7.25 0.75
N LEU A 119 2.96 6.05 1.20
CA LEU A 119 4.16 5.34 0.74
C LEU A 119 3.87 4.67 -0.59
N ILE A 120 4.72 4.92 -1.59
CA ILE A 120 4.61 4.35 -2.93
C ILE A 120 5.71 3.31 -3.09
N ASN A 121 5.32 2.04 -3.08
CA ASN A 121 6.21 0.90 -3.27
C ASN A 121 6.23 0.48 -4.74
N HIS A 122 7.42 0.35 -5.33
CA HIS A 122 7.62 -0.15 -6.70
C HIS A 122 8.38 -1.48 -6.67
N TYR A 123 7.78 -2.49 -7.28
CA TYR A 123 8.29 -3.85 -7.35
C TYR A 123 8.51 -4.25 -8.81
N LEU A 124 9.68 -4.81 -9.07
CA LEU A 124 10.00 -5.58 -10.27
C LEU A 124 9.95 -7.09 -9.96
N PRO A 125 9.91 -7.98 -10.96
CA PRO A 125 10.00 -9.42 -10.74
C PRO A 125 11.16 -9.80 -9.82
N GLY A 126 10.90 -10.72 -8.88
CA GLY A 126 11.84 -11.14 -7.83
C GLY A 126 11.86 -10.24 -6.59
N THR A 127 11.34 -9.00 -6.67
CA THR A 127 11.27 -8.09 -5.51
C THR A 127 10.32 -8.64 -4.46
N ARG A 128 10.70 -8.58 -3.18
CA ARG A 128 9.89 -9.03 -2.03
C ARG A 128 9.93 -8.00 -0.91
N LEU A 129 9.02 -8.13 0.05
CA LEU A 129 9.06 -7.40 1.31
C LEU A 129 8.91 -8.39 2.48
N SER A 130 9.93 -8.47 3.32
CA SER A 130 9.94 -9.37 4.47
C SER A 130 8.84 -9.03 5.48
N LEU A 131 8.48 -9.99 6.34
CA LEU A 131 7.50 -9.75 7.41
C LEU A 131 7.97 -8.60 8.33
N HIS A 132 7.12 -7.59 8.45
CA HIS A 132 7.28 -6.40 9.27
C HIS A 132 5.92 -5.95 9.82
N GLN A 133 5.93 -4.95 10.69
CA GLN A 133 4.74 -4.22 11.14
C GLN A 133 4.93 -2.76 10.77
N ASP A 134 3.82 -2.11 10.45
CA ASP A 134 3.75 -0.66 10.32
C ASP A 134 3.51 -0.09 11.72
N ARG A 135 4.58 0.36 12.38
CA ARG A 135 4.58 0.78 13.79
C ARG A 135 5.29 2.12 14.01
N ASP A 136 5.42 2.90 12.95
CA ASP A 136 6.11 4.19 12.95
C ASP A 136 5.14 5.38 12.95
N GLU A 137 3.83 5.12 12.88
CA GLU A 137 2.77 6.13 12.98
C GLU A 137 2.54 6.56 14.44
N HIS A 138 2.02 7.78 14.63
CA HIS A 138 1.70 8.29 15.97
C HIS A 138 0.42 7.67 16.57
N ASP A 139 -0.61 7.41 15.75
CA ASP A 139 -1.90 6.87 16.17
C ASP A 139 -2.18 5.51 15.50
N PHE A 140 -2.13 4.43 16.29
CA PHE A 140 -2.49 3.09 15.82
C PHE A 140 -3.99 2.80 15.85
N GLY A 141 -4.83 3.76 16.26
CA GLY A 141 -6.28 3.68 16.05
C GLY A 141 -6.68 3.85 14.58
N GLN A 142 -5.79 4.41 13.76
CA GLN A 142 -6.04 4.67 12.34
C GLN A 142 -5.73 3.43 11.49
N PRO A 143 -6.55 3.09 10.48
CA PRO A 143 -6.29 1.96 9.60
C PRO A 143 -5.12 2.23 8.66
N ILE A 144 -4.73 1.18 7.94
CA ILE A 144 -3.90 1.27 6.75
C ILE A 144 -4.77 0.91 5.55
N VAL A 145 -4.71 1.75 4.50
CA VAL A 145 -5.34 1.47 3.21
C VAL A 145 -4.26 1.19 2.17
N SER A 146 -4.31 0.02 1.54
CA SER A 146 -3.27 -0.49 0.65
C SER A 146 -3.85 -0.83 -0.74
N LEU A 147 -3.57 0.03 -1.72
CA LEU A 147 -4.01 -0.14 -3.11
C LEU A 147 -2.94 -0.86 -3.93
N SER A 148 -3.33 -1.87 -4.71
CA SER A 148 -2.46 -2.63 -5.61
C SER A 148 -2.68 -2.27 -7.08
N LEU A 149 -1.60 -2.01 -7.83
CA LEU A 149 -1.62 -1.71 -9.26
C LEU A 149 -0.58 -2.54 -10.03
N GLY A 150 -0.94 -3.07 -11.20
CA GLY A 150 -0.02 -3.80 -12.07
C GLY A 150 0.05 -5.29 -11.75
N LEU A 151 1.26 -5.85 -11.73
CA LEU A 151 1.45 -7.29 -11.53
C LEU A 151 0.83 -7.78 -10.21
N PRO A 152 0.22 -8.99 -10.20
CA PRO A 152 -0.36 -9.54 -8.99
C PRO A 152 0.71 -9.91 -7.96
N ALA A 153 0.33 -9.90 -6.69
CA ALA A 153 1.19 -10.28 -5.58
C ALA A 153 0.50 -11.25 -4.64
N VAL A 154 1.31 -12.05 -3.93
CA VAL A 154 0.85 -12.79 -2.75
C VAL A 154 1.30 -12.02 -1.52
N PHE A 155 0.32 -11.40 -0.86
CA PHE A 155 0.49 -10.72 0.41
C PHE A 155 0.43 -11.75 1.54
N LEU A 156 1.36 -11.63 2.49
CA LEU A 156 1.40 -12.44 3.69
C LEU A 156 0.78 -11.63 4.83
N PHE A 157 -0.19 -12.20 5.52
CA PHE A 157 -0.82 -11.60 6.68
C PHE A 157 -0.71 -12.55 7.87
N GLY A 158 0.25 -12.25 8.76
CA GLY A 158 0.58 -13.02 9.97
C GLY A 158 -0.27 -12.60 11.17
N GLY A 159 0.19 -12.92 12.38
CA GLY A 159 -0.45 -12.48 13.63
C GLY A 159 0.27 -11.30 14.27
N LEU A 160 0.10 -11.14 15.59
CA LEU A 160 0.77 -10.09 16.37
C LEU A 160 2.22 -10.44 16.68
N GLN A 161 2.58 -11.72 16.64
CA GLN A 161 3.96 -12.19 16.76
C GLN A 161 4.52 -12.56 15.39
N ARG A 162 5.82 -12.35 15.20
CA ARG A 162 6.49 -12.60 13.91
C ARG A 162 6.43 -14.08 13.50
N ALA A 163 6.37 -14.98 14.47
CA ALA A 163 6.33 -16.43 14.26
C ALA A 163 4.91 -16.96 14.00
N ASP A 164 3.87 -16.13 14.17
CA ASP A 164 2.49 -16.55 13.94
C ASP A 164 2.29 -16.95 12.47
N LYS A 165 1.42 -17.93 12.26
CA LYS A 165 1.13 -18.45 10.93
C LYS A 165 0.59 -17.35 10.02
N THR A 166 1.10 -17.28 8.79
CA THR A 166 0.65 -16.34 7.78
C THR A 166 -0.48 -16.90 6.92
N GLN A 167 -1.53 -16.11 6.73
CA GLN A 167 -2.47 -16.26 5.63
C GLN A 167 -1.85 -15.70 4.35
N ARG A 168 -2.17 -16.32 3.21
CA ARG A 168 -1.79 -15.83 1.88
C ARG A 168 -3.01 -15.18 1.23
N ILE A 169 -2.88 -13.91 0.87
CA ILE A 169 -3.92 -13.12 0.22
C ILE A 169 -3.42 -12.77 -1.17
N ALA A 170 -4.16 -13.18 -2.21
CA ALA A 170 -3.89 -12.77 -3.57
C ALA A 170 -4.37 -11.33 -3.75
N LEU A 171 -3.49 -10.45 -4.24
CA LEU A 171 -3.82 -9.07 -4.56
C LEU A 171 -3.58 -8.84 -6.05
N SER A 172 -4.62 -8.40 -6.74
CA SER A 172 -4.67 -8.11 -8.16
C SER A 172 -4.66 -6.60 -8.42
N HIS A 173 -4.58 -6.23 -9.69
CA HIS A 173 -4.70 -4.84 -10.12
C HIS A 173 -6.07 -4.26 -9.72
N GLY A 174 -6.05 -3.12 -9.05
CA GLY A 174 -7.26 -2.41 -8.62
C GLY A 174 -7.76 -2.83 -7.23
N ASP A 175 -7.21 -3.89 -6.63
CA ASP A 175 -7.60 -4.33 -5.29
C ASP A 175 -7.15 -3.32 -4.23
N VAL A 176 -8.00 -3.13 -3.23
CA VAL A 176 -7.68 -2.37 -2.01
C VAL A 176 -7.81 -3.26 -0.80
N LEU A 177 -6.75 -3.39 -0.01
CA LEU A 177 -6.77 -4.07 1.28
C LEU A 177 -6.75 -3.02 2.39
N VAL A 178 -7.67 -3.12 3.34
CA VAL A 178 -7.75 -2.25 4.51
C VAL A 178 -7.61 -3.10 5.77
N TRP A 179 -6.76 -2.67 6.70
CA TRP A 179 -6.69 -3.29 8.03
C TRP A 179 -6.46 -2.23 9.11
N GLY A 180 -7.09 -2.41 10.26
CA GLY A 180 -7.00 -1.49 11.40
C GLY A 180 -7.40 -2.18 12.69
N GLY A 181 -7.68 -1.39 13.74
CA GLY A 181 -8.09 -1.88 15.05
C GLY A 181 -7.17 -2.99 15.59
N GLU A 182 -7.71 -4.13 16.01
CA GLU A 182 -6.90 -5.24 16.55
C GLU A 182 -5.94 -5.86 15.53
N ASP A 183 -6.26 -5.73 14.24
CA ASP A 183 -5.43 -6.21 13.15
C ASP A 183 -4.32 -5.21 12.74
N ARG A 184 -4.37 -3.96 13.25
CA ARG A 184 -3.52 -2.84 12.81
C ARG A 184 -2.03 -3.13 12.84
N LEU A 185 -1.60 -3.86 13.86
CA LEU A 185 -0.20 -4.20 14.12
C LEU A 185 0.09 -5.66 13.75
N ARG A 186 -0.62 -6.27 12.82
CA ARG A 186 -0.26 -7.63 12.38
C ARG A 186 0.97 -7.61 11.48
N PHE A 187 1.84 -8.62 11.68
CA PHE A 187 2.98 -8.83 10.82
C PHE A 187 2.53 -9.12 9.40
N HIS A 188 3.11 -8.46 8.42
CA HIS A 188 2.74 -8.65 7.04
C HIS A 188 3.92 -8.42 6.09
N GLY A 189 3.76 -8.88 4.86
CA GLY A 189 4.82 -8.83 3.86
C GLY A 189 4.33 -9.23 2.47
N VAL A 190 5.26 -9.29 1.52
CA VAL A 190 4.97 -9.61 0.12
C VAL A 190 5.96 -10.67 -0.34
N LEU A 191 5.46 -11.81 -0.82
CA LEU A 191 6.31 -12.81 -1.47
C LEU A 191 6.95 -12.24 -2.75
N PRO A 192 8.06 -12.83 -3.23
CA PRO A 192 8.69 -12.38 -4.48
C PRO A 192 7.68 -12.24 -5.62
N ILE A 193 7.65 -11.07 -6.25
CA ILE A 193 6.78 -10.82 -7.42
C ILE A 193 7.19 -11.77 -8.54
N LYS A 194 6.21 -12.49 -9.10
CA LYS A 194 6.45 -13.40 -10.21
C LYS A 194 6.69 -12.62 -11.51
N PRO A 195 7.52 -13.12 -12.44
CA PRO A 195 7.61 -12.56 -13.79
C PRO A 195 6.23 -12.51 -14.47
N GLY A 196 6.00 -11.48 -15.27
CA GLY A 196 4.76 -11.28 -16.00
C GLY A 196 4.68 -9.87 -16.59
N VAL A 197 3.68 -9.63 -17.43
CA VAL A 197 3.43 -8.33 -18.08
C VAL A 197 1.98 -7.95 -17.83
N HIS A 198 1.75 -6.83 -17.15
CA HIS A 198 0.42 -6.23 -17.04
C HIS A 198 0.15 -5.32 -18.26
N PRO A 199 -1.01 -5.37 -18.92
CA PRO A 199 -1.26 -4.63 -20.16
C PRO A 199 -1.06 -3.11 -20.03
N ARG A 200 -1.41 -2.54 -18.87
CA ARG A 200 -1.23 -1.10 -18.61
C ARG A 200 0.11 -0.75 -17.95
N MET A 201 0.64 -1.66 -17.13
CA MET A 201 1.75 -1.35 -16.22
C MET A 201 3.05 -2.01 -16.68
N GLY A 202 3.05 -2.88 -17.69
CA GLY A 202 4.21 -3.68 -18.05
C GLY A 202 4.64 -4.61 -16.92
N GLU A 203 5.94 -4.81 -16.77
CA GLU A 203 6.54 -5.75 -15.80
C GLU A 203 6.66 -5.16 -14.38
N ARG A 204 5.70 -4.34 -13.94
CA ARG A 204 5.79 -3.67 -12.64
C ARG A 204 4.55 -3.87 -11.80
N ARG A 205 4.76 -3.91 -10.49
CA ARG A 205 3.72 -3.69 -9.49
C ARG A 205 4.02 -2.40 -8.75
N ILE A 206 2.98 -1.58 -8.55
CA ILE A 206 3.01 -0.46 -7.62
C ILE A 206 2.01 -0.75 -6.50
N ASN A 207 2.38 -0.41 -5.27
CA ASN A 207 1.46 -0.40 -4.15
C ASN A 207 1.49 0.97 -3.47
N LEU A 208 0.31 1.50 -3.18
CA LEU A 208 0.13 2.77 -2.49
C LEU A 208 -0.40 2.46 -1.09
N THR A 209 0.38 2.76 -0.07
CA THR A 209 0.01 2.52 1.32
C THR A 209 -0.27 3.85 2.00
N LEU A 210 -1.55 4.13 2.21
CA LEU A 210 -2.05 5.37 2.81
C LEU A 210 -2.24 5.20 4.31
N ARG A 211 -1.73 6.16 5.07
CA ARG A 211 -1.71 6.14 6.53
C ARG A 211 -1.96 7.55 7.09
N LYS A 212 -2.50 7.61 8.30
CA LYS A 212 -2.46 8.79 9.15
C LYS A 212 -1.25 8.64 10.07
N ALA A 213 -0.15 9.28 9.68
CA ALA A 213 1.15 9.13 10.31
C ALA A 213 1.42 10.19 11.38
N GLY A 214 0.97 11.42 11.13
CA GLY A 214 1.11 12.54 12.08
C GLY A 214 -0.02 12.58 13.10
N GLY A 215 0.15 13.45 14.11
CA GLY A 215 -0.91 13.85 15.04
C GLY A 215 -1.91 14.84 14.44
#